data_AF-A0A4U7F2J1-F1
#
_entry.id   AF-A0A4U7F2J1-F1
#
_cell.length_a   1.000
_cell.length_b   1.000
_cell.length_c   1.000
_cell.angle_alpha   90.00
_cell.angle_beta   90.00
_cell.angle_gamma   90.00
#
_symmetry.space_group_name_H-M   'P 1'
#
loop_
_entity.id
_entity.type
_entity.pdbx_description
1 polymer ?
#
loop_
_entity_poly.entity_id
_entity_poly.type
_entity_poly.pdbx_seq_one_letter_code
_entity_poly.pdbx_strand_id
1 'polypeptide(L)'
;MSDSSSGVGRIVPVIAVAALFVVMALTALSAEFGAVAGFPADASIVHNIGYALFGLGEYDVTTVPAEGFLAAFLIAAVALDVAVDGAVYLAKREEDGSIVAAVGQALTDGGERE
;
A
#
# COMPACT_ATOMS: atom_id res chain seq x y z
N MET A 1 -45.75 -11.38 6.82
CA MET A 1 -44.49 -11.60 7.56
C MET A 1 -43.39 -11.06 6.66
N SER A 2 -43.00 -9.80 6.82
CA SER A 2 -42.11 -9.11 5.87
C SER A 2 -40.66 -9.27 6.31
N ASP A 3 -39.88 -10.02 5.52
CA ASP A 3 -38.43 -10.11 5.64
C ASP A 3 -37.79 -8.74 5.37
N SER A 4 -37.25 -8.13 6.41
CA SER A 4 -36.59 -6.81 6.38
C SER A 4 -35.09 -6.89 6.65
N SER A 5 -34.49 -8.09 6.59
CA SER A 5 -33.09 -8.33 6.97
C SER A 5 -32.07 -8.23 5.81
N SER A 6 -32.49 -8.09 4.56
CA SER A 6 -31.59 -8.06 3.38
C SER A 6 -30.98 -6.68 3.06
N GLY A 7 -31.49 -5.60 3.65
CA GLY A 7 -30.98 -4.24 3.46
C GLY A 7 -29.81 -3.88 4.39
N VAL A 8 -29.86 -4.34 5.64
CA VAL A 8 -28.92 -3.92 6.70
C VAL A 8 -27.48 -4.33 6.38
N GLY A 9 -27.26 -5.52 5.82
CA GLY A 9 -25.91 -6.02 5.51
C GLY A 9 -25.14 -5.21 4.46
N ARG A 10 -25.84 -4.49 3.56
CA ARG A 10 -25.21 -3.69 2.49
C ARG A 10 -24.98 -2.23 2.90
N ILE A 11 -25.74 -1.74 3.88
CA ILE A 11 -25.65 -0.34 4.34
C ILE A 11 -24.51 -0.19 5.37
N VAL A 12 -24.22 -1.23 6.15
CA VAL A 12 -23.11 -1.26 7.11
C VAL A 12 -21.75 -0.87 6.50
N PRO A 13 -21.28 -1.48 5.39
CA PRO A 13 -19.98 -1.11 4.80
C PRO A 13 -19.98 0.31 4.25
N VAL A 14 -21.10 0.80 3.71
CA VAL A 14 -21.22 2.18 3.21
C VAL A 14 -21.09 3.18 4.35
N ILE A 15 -21.77 2.93 5.48
CA ILE A 15 -21.66 3.76 6.67
C ILE A 15 -20.24 3.72 7.23
N ALA A 16 -19.61 2.55 7.27
CA ALA A 16 -18.25 2.40 7.78
C ALA A 16 -17.23 3.21 6.94
N VAL A 17 -17.31 3.13 5.62
CA VAL A 17 -16.44 3.91 4.71
C VAL A 17 -16.71 5.40 4.83
N ALA A 18 -17.99 5.82 4.87
CA ALA A 18 -18.35 7.22 5.05
C ALA A 18 -17.84 7.78 6.39
N ALA A 19 -17.97 7.02 7.47
CA ALA A 19 -17.46 7.40 8.78
C ALA A 19 -15.93 7.52 8.78
N LEU A 20 -15.22 6.54 8.19
CA LEU A 20 -13.76 6.60 8.05
C LEU A 20 -13.33 7.82 7.24
N PHE A 21 -14.01 8.12 6.13
CA PHE A 21 -13.74 9.30 5.31
C PHE A 21 -13.92 10.59 6.10
N VAL A 22 -15.01 10.72 6.87
CA VAL A 22 -15.25 11.89 7.71
C VAL A 22 -14.14 12.05 8.76
N VAL A 23 -13.71 10.97 9.40
CA VAL A 23 -12.60 10.99 10.36
C VAL A 23 -11.30 11.45 9.70
N MET A 24 -10.96 10.91 8.53
CA MET A 24 -9.78 11.31 7.77
C MET A 24 -9.84 12.78 7.35
N ALA A 25 -11.00 13.23 6.85
CA ALA A 25 -11.22 14.62 6.47
C ALA A 25 -11.05 15.55 7.67
N LEU A 26 -11.73 15.29 8.79
CA LEU A 26 -11.60 16.10 10.00
C LEU A 26 -10.16 16.13 10.52
N THR A 27 -9.45 15.01 10.46
CA THR A 27 -8.02 14.93 10.85
C THR A 27 -7.16 15.83 9.96
N ALA A 28 -7.37 15.77 8.64
CA ALA A 28 -6.62 16.59 7.68
C ALA A 28 -6.94 18.08 7.80
N LEU A 29 -8.22 18.44 7.99
CA LEU A 29 -8.65 19.84 8.15
C LEU A 29 -8.23 20.43 9.51
N SER A 30 -8.06 19.60 10.54
CA SER A 30 -7.65 20.05 11.88
C SER A 30 -6.14 19.97 12.10
N ALA A 31 -5.38 19.46 11.12
CA ALA A 31 -3.94 19.36 11.21
C ALA A 31 -3.32 20.75 11.12
N GLU A 32 -2.73 21.21 12.23
CA GLU A 32 -1.85 22.38 12.23
C GLU A 32 -0.42 21.91 11.98
N PHE A 33 0.24 22.51 10.99
CA PHE A 33 1.64 22.24 10.72
C PHE A 33 2.46 23.43 11.24
N GLY A 34 3.47 23.15 12.04
CA GLY A 34 4.43 24.17 12.46
C GLY A 34 5.24 24.74 11.29
N ALA A 35 6.23 25.58 11.59
CA ALA A 35 7.14 26.08 10.58
C ALA A 35 7.80 24.91 9.82
N VAL A 36 7.81 25.00 8.48
CA VAL A 36 8.44 23.98 7.62
C VAL A 36 9.93 23.94 7.92
N ALA A 37 10.37 22.89 8.61
CA ALA A 37 11.76 22.59 8.85
C ALA A 37 12.19 21.45 7.93
N GLY A 38 13.06 21.76 6.97
CA GLY A 38 13.74 20.74 6.17
C GLY A 38 14.93 20.14 6.91
N PHE A 39 15.49 19.07 6.37
CA PHE A 39 16.76 18.51 6.85
C PHE A 39 17.95 19.38 6.41
N PRO A 40 19.09 19.31 7.12
CA PRO A 40 20.33 19.94 6.67
C PRO A 40 20.67 19.54 5.22
N ALA A 41 21.22 20.48 4.44
CA ALA A 41 21.48 20.25 3.00
C ALA A 41 22.51 19.15 2.72
N ASP A 42 23.38 18.88 3.69
CA ASP A 42 24.43 17.86 3.69
C ASP A 42 23.95 16.52 4.29
N ALA A 43 22.74 16.46 4.86
CA ALA A 43 22.20 15.23 5.41
C ALA A 43 21.63 14.32 4.32
N SER A 44 22.19 13.12 4.21
CA SER A 44 21.64 12.09 3.32
C SER A 44 20.64 11.19 4.05
N ILE A 45 19.36 11.30 3.71
CA ILE A 45 18.30 10.44 4.27
C ILE A 45 18.53 8.97 3.93
N VAL A 46 19.03 8.66 2.73
CA VAL A 46 19.31 7.28 2.31
C VAL A 46 20.38 6.63 3.19
N HIS A 47 21.47 7.35 3.50
CA HIS A 47 22.50 6.84 4.41
C HIS A 47 21.94 6.60 5.82
N ASN A 48 21.17 7.55 6.35
CA ASN A 48 20.58 7.41 7.68
C ASN A 48 19.56 6.26 7.76
N ILE A 49 18.79 6.00 6.70
CA ILE A 49 17.93 4.79 6.61
C ILE A 49 18.80 3.53 6.66
N GLY A 50 19.92 3.50 5.94
CA GLY A 50 20.87 2.39 5.98
C GLY A 50 21.46 2.17 7.38
N TYR A 51 21.84 3.24 8.08
CA TYR A 51 22.33 3.15 9.45
C TYR A 51 21.24 2.66 10.42
N ALA A 52 20.00 3.13 10.28
CA ALA A 52 18.88 2.68 11.09
C ALA A 52 18.58 1.19 10.86
N LEU A 53 18.67 0.70 9.61
CA LEU A 53 18.43 -0.71 9.27
C LEU A 53 19.37 -1.67 10.01
N PHE A 54 20.62 -1.26 10.22
CA PHE A 54 21.63 -2.06 10.93
C PHE A 54 21.78 -1.67 12.41
N GLY A 55 20.90 -0.82 12.94
CA GLY A 55 20.94 -0.41 14.34
C GLY A 55 22.18 0.42 14.71
N LEU A 56 22.73 1.17 13.76
CA LEU A 56 23.98 1.90 13.96
C LEU A 56 23.80 3.29 14.61
N GLY A 57 22.56 3.67 14.97
CA GLY A 57 22.25 4.99 15.54
C GLY A 57 22.95 5.31 16.85
N GLU A 58 23.36 4.30 17.62
CA GLU A 58 24.10 4.48 18.88
C GLU A 58 25.58 4.86 18.68
N TYR A 59 26.11 4.72 17.47
CA TYR A 59 27.53 4.95 17.17
C TYR A 59 27.82 6.36 16.62
N ASP A 60 26.90 7.32 16.80
CA ASP A 60 27.06 8.73 16.40
C ASP A 60 27.39 8.93 14.90
N VAL A 61 26.98 7.97 14.06
CA VAL A 61 27.12 8.01 12.60
C VAL A 61 25.89 8.60 11.90
N THR A 62 24.79 8.79 12.63
CA THR A 62 23.54 9.32 12.11
C THR A 62 23.51 10.84 12.26
N THR A 63 23.03 11.52 11.21
CA THR A 63 22.84 12.97 11.18
C THR A 63 21.36 13.36 11.27
N VAL A 64 20.46 12.40 11.06
CA VAL A 64 19.01 12.59 11.05
C VAL A 64 18.32 11.39 11.70
N PRO A 65 17.29 11.60 12.56
CA PRO A 65 16.43 10.52 13.04
C PRO A 65 15.71 9.85 11.86
N ALA A 66 16.08 8.60 11.55
CA ALA A 66 15.65 7.90 10.34
C ALA A 66 14.75 6.70 10.58
N GLU A 67 14.41 6.39 11.82
CA GLU A 67 13.57 5.27 12.21
C GLU A 67 12.17 5.38 11.59
N GLY A 68 11.60 6.59 11.56
CA GLY A 68 10.31 6.84 10.90
C GLY A 68 10.37 6.64 9.39
N PHE A 69 11.47 7.04 8.75
CA PHE A 69 11.69 6.81 7.32
C PHE A 69 11.88 5.32 7.01
N LEU A 70 12.64 4.60 7.85
CA LEU A 70 12.81 3.16 7.76
C LEU A 70 11.47 2.44 7.92
N ALA A 71 10.67 2.81 8.91
CA ALA A 71 9.33 2.26 9.12
C ALA A 71 8.44 2.48 7.90
N ALA A 72 8.38 3.71 7.37
CA ALA A 72 7.62 4.02 6.16
C ALA A 72 8.11 3.24 4.93
N PHE A 73 9.43 3.11 4.76
CA PHE A 73 10.04 2.32 3.69
C PHE A 73 9.64 0.83 3.78
N LEU A 74 9.70 0.24 4.97
CA LEU A 74 9.31 -1.16 5.18
C LEU A 74 7.80 -1.38 4.99
N ILE A 75 6.96 -0.46 5.47
CA ILE A 75 5.51 -0.51 5.22
C ILE A 75 5.22 -0.46 3.72
N ALA A 76 5.87 0.44 2.98
CA ALA A 76 5.72 0.53 1.53
C ALA A 76 6.21 -0.75 0.84
N ALA A 77 7.33 -1.33 1.28
CA ALA A 77 7.84 -2.59 0.72
C ALA A 77 6.84 -3.74 0.87
N VAL A 78 6.26 -3.91 2.07
CA VAL A 78 5.22 -4.93 2.31
C VAL A 78 3.95 -4.64 1.52
N ALA A 79 3.52 -3.37 1.46
CA ALA A 79 2.33 -3.00 0.70
C ALA A 79 2.51 -3.27 -0.81
N LEU A 80 3.69 -2.99 -1.35
CA LEU A 80 4.04 -3.28 -2.74
C LEU A 80 4.06 -4.78 -3.03
N ASP A 81 4.63 -5.59 -2.13
CA ASP A 81 4.64 -7.04 -2.23
C ASP A 81 3.21 -7.60 -2.32
N VAL A 82 2.36 -7.23 -1.37
CA VAL A 82 0.94 -7.63 -1.35
C VAL A 82 0.17 -7.10 -2.55
N ALA A 83 0.47 -5.89 -3.03
CA ALA A 83 -0.18 -5.32 -4.21
C ALA A 83 0.17 -6.10 -5.48
N VAL A 84 1.43 -6.51 -5.64
CA VAL A 84 1.87 -7.34 -6.78
C VAL A 84 1.22 -8.72 -6.69
N ASP A 85 1.26 -9.37 -5.53
CA ASP A 85 0.61 -10.67 -5.33
C ASP A 85 -0.90 -10.62 -5.56
N GLY A 86 -1.56 -9.57 -5.08
CA GLY A 86 -2.98 -9.32 -5.33
C GLY A 86 -3.29 -9.09 -6.80
N ALA A 87 -2.47 -8.30 -7.51
CA ALA A 87 -2.62 -8.09 -8.94
C ALA A 87 -2.44 -9.39 -9.73
N VAL A 88 -1.44 -10.21 -9.38
CA VAL A 88 -1.20 -11.52 -10.00
C VAL A 88 -2.34 -12.49 -9.71
N TYR A 89 -2.83 -12.53 -8.47
CA TYR A 89 -3.97 -13.36 -8.08
C TYR A 89 -5.24 -12.97 -8.86
N LEU A 90 -5.54 -11.68 -8.98
CA LEU A 90 -6.68 -11.18 -9.74
C LEU A 90 -6.54 -11.35 -11.26
N ALA A 91 -5.31 -11.34 -11.78
CA ALA A 91 -5.04 -11.56 -13.20
C ALA A 91 -5.22 -13.03 -13.61
N LYS A 92 -5.14 -13.97 -12.66
CA LYS A 92 -5.49 -15.37 -12.91
C LYS A 92 -7.02 -15.46 -13.06
N ARG A 93 -7.48 -15.84 -14.25
CA ARG A 93 -8.87 -16.25 -14.45
C ARG A 93 -8.94 -17.77 -14.40
N GLU A 94 -9.99 -18.28 -13.79
CA GLU A 94 -10.35 -19.70 -13.88
C GLU A 94 -11.41 -19.85 -14.97
N GLU A 95 -11.08 -20.60 -16.03
CA GLU A 95 -12.02 -20.97 -17.09
C GLU A 95 -11.99 -22.51 -17.20
N ASP A 96 -13.18 -23.12 -17.08
CA ASP A 96 -13.38 -24.58 -17.09
C ASP A 96 -12.48 -25.38 -16.14
N GLY A 97 -12.21 -24.84 -14.94
CA GLY A 97 -11.39 -25.51 -13.92
C GLY A 97 -9.89 -25.50 -14.22
N SER A 98 -9.45 -24.73 -15.23
CA SER A 98 -8.04 -24.48 -15.52
C SER A 98 -7.68 -23.01 -15.22
N ILE A 99 -6.51 -22.79 -14.62
CA ILE A 99 -5.97 -21.44 -14.36
C ILE A 99 -5.44 -20.90 -15.69
N VAL A 100 -6.15 -19.94 -16.28
CA VAL A 100 -5.75 -19.25 -17.51
C VAL A 100 -5.15 -17.89 -17.14
N ALA A 101 -3.84 -17.73 -17.39
CA ALA A 101 -3.18 -16.44 -17.23
C ALA A 101 -3.42 -15.59 -18.49
N ALA A 102 -4.03 -14.41 -18.31
CA ALA A 102 -4.38 -13.51 -19.42
C ALA A 102 -3.19 -13.11 -20.32
N VAL A 103 -1.97 -13.09 -19.77
CA VAL A 103 -0.74 -12.77 -20.53
C VAL A 103 -0.23 -13.97 -21.34
N GLY A 104 -0.43 -15.20 -20.86
CA GLY A 104 0.04 -16.40 -21.54
C GLY A 104 -0.67 -16.62 -22.87
N GLN A 105 -2.00 -16.48 -22.89
CA GLN A 105 -2.84 -16.73 -24.06
C GLN A 105 -2.57 -15.75 -25.21
N ALA A 106 -2.26 -14.48 -24.90
CA ALA A 106 -1.88 -13.48 -25.89
C ALA A 106 -0.53 -13.77 -26.58
N LEU A 107 0.34 -14.58 -25.95
CA LEU A 107 1.64 -14.98 -26.50
C LEU A 107 1.57 -16.28 -27.31
N THR A 108 0.54 -17.13 -27.15
CA THR A 108 0.44 -18.43 -27.83
C THR A 108 -0.39 -18.44 -29.11
N ASP A 109 -1.00 -17.32 -29.52
CA ASP A 109 -1.79 -17.21 -30.77
C ASP A 109 -0.92 -17.14 -32.04
N GLY A 110 0.21 -17.85 -32.04
CA GLY A 110 1.13 -17.98 -33.16
C GLY A 110 0.53 -18.84 -34.27
N GLY A 111 -0.40 -18.25 -35.03
CA GLY A 111 -1.10 -18.71 -36.22
C GLY A 111 -0.73 -20.08 -36.82
N GLU A 112 -1.69 -21.01 -36.78
CA GLU A 112 -1.80 -22.04 -37.80
C GLU A 112 -2.52 -21.45 -39.02
N ARG A 113 -1.78 -21.25 -40.11
CA ARG A 113 -2.34 -20.97 -41.43
C ARG A 113 -2.29 -22.25 -42.26
N GLU A 114 -3.45 -22.55 -42.84
CA GLU A 114 -3.73 -23.60 -43.83
C GLU A 114 -2.69 -23.71 -44.95
#